data_AF-A0A972ZYR7-F1
#
_entry.id   AF-A0A972ZYR7-F1
#
_cell.length_a   1.000
_cell.length_b   1.000
_cell.length_c   1.000
_cell.angle_alpha   90.00
_cell.angle_beta   90.00
_cell.angle_gamma   90.00
#
_symmetry.space_group_name_H-M   'P 1'
#
loop_
_entity.id
_entity.type
_entity.pdbx_description
1 polymer ?
#
loop_
_entity_poly.entity_id
_entity_poly.type
_entity_poly.pdbx_seq_one_letter_code
_entity_poly.pdbx_strand_id
1 'polypeptide(L)'
;MPTDLLLTFLTPERIGVTPFSVVWALPLIASITIVYKATKVYAIRPLAFAKETASLFGAIVGFLLVAAMVLCGIAWLFNEKMALLAG
;
A
#
# COMPACT_ATOMS: atom_id res chain seq x y z
N MET A 1 37.44 -3.25 2.66
CA MET A 1 37.18 -4.48 3.43
C MET A 1 35.74 -4.91 3.15
N PRO A 2 35.48 -6.18 2.81
CA PRO A 2 34.16 -6.66 2.34
C PRO A 2 33.09 -6.77 3.45
N THR A 3 33.46 -6.56 4.70
CA THR A 3 32.57 -6.63 5.88
C THR A 3 31.53 -5.52 5.92
N ASP A 4 31.82 -4.36 5.34
CA ASP A 4 30.89 -3.21 5.30
C ASP A 4 29.68 -3.45 4.38
N LEU A 5 29.86 -4.27 3.33
CA LEU A 5 28.77 -4.65 2.43
C LEU A 5 27.74 -5.55 3.13
N LEU A 6 28.21 -6.54 3.90
CA LEU A 6 27.33 -7.43 4.66
C LEU A 6 26.60 -6.67 5.77
N LEU A 7 27.27 -5.73 6.44
CA LEU A 7 26.66 -4.89 7.47
C LEU A 7 25.55 -3.98 6.93
N THR A 8 25.64 -3.55 5.66
CA THR A 8 24.60 -2.74 5.00
C THR A 8 23.29 -3.51 4.83
N PHE A 9 23.33 -4.83 4.60
CA PHE A 9 22.12 -5.66 4.53
C PHE A 9 21.57 -6.08 5.90
N LEU A 10 22.40 -5.98 6.95
CA LEU A 10 22.01 -6.29 8.32
C LEU A 10 21.50 -5.08 9.10
N THR A 11 21.75 -3.86 8.60
CA THR A 11 21.22 -2.65 9.20
C THR A 11 19.77 -2.46 8.76
N PRO A 12 18.81 -2.31 9.70
CA PRO A 12 17.42 -2.04 9.34
C PRO A 12 17.38 -0.73 8.57
N GLU A 13 17.02 -0.80 7.29
CA GLU A 13 16.84 0.41 6.51
C GLU A 13 15.63 1.17 7.08
N ARG A 14 15.85 2.42 7.52
CA ARG A 14 14.76 3.31 7.90
C ARG A 14 14.06 3.79 6.63
N ILE A 15 13.20 2.93 6.08
CA ILE A 15 12.23 3.33 5.07
C ILE A 15 11.28 4.31 5.74
N GLY A 16 11.43 5.59 5.40
CA GLY A 16 10.54 6.63 5.88
C GLY A 16 9.11 6.32 5.41
N VAL A 17 8.25 5.91 6.35
CA VAL A 17 6.79 5.85 6.16
C VAL A 17 6.22 7.26 6.11
N THR A 18 6.61 8.00 5.06
CA THR A 18 6.02 9.28 4.75
C THR A 18 4.67 9.05 4.06
N PRO A 19 3.68 9.92 4.27
CA PRO A 19 2.39 9.81 3.57
C PRO A 19 2.56 9.75 2.04
N PHE A 20 3.61 10.41 1.53
CA PHE A 20 3.95 10.44 0.12
C PHE A 20 4.47 9.10 -0.43
N SER A 21 5.13 8.29 0.40
CA SER A 21 5.56 6.92 0.03
C SER A 21 4.36 6.02 -0.29
N VAL A 22 3.24 6.19 0.42
CA VAL A 22 2.00 5.43 0.18
C VAL A 22 1.35 5.83 -1.15
N VAL A 23 1.51 7.08 -1.59
CA VAL A 23 0.99 7.57 -2.88
C VAL A 23 1.69 6.87 -4.05
N TRP A 24 2.98 6.51 -3.90
CA TRP A 24 3.71 5.73 -4.90
C TRP A 24 3.21 4.28 -5.06
N ALA A 25 2.39 3.78 -4.15
CA ALA A 25 1.70 2.50 -4.35
C ALA A 25 0.60 2.60 -5.42
N LEU A 26 0.03 3.78 -5.69
CA LEU A 26 -1.04 3.97 -6.67
C LEU A 26 -0.66 3.54 -8.10
N PRO A 27 0.48 3.95 -8.69
CA PRO A 27 0.87 3.49 -10.01
C PRO A 27 1.09 1.97 -10.06
N LEU A 28 1.58 1.37 -8.97
CA LEU A 28 1.71 -0.09 -8.87
C LEU A 28 0.33 -0.78 -8.87
N ILE A 29 -0.61 -0.27 -8.07
CA ILE A 29 -1.98 -0.77 -8.00
C ILE A 29 -2.70 -0.63 -9.35
N ALA A 30 -2.48 0.49 -10.06
CA ALA A 30 -3.02 0.71 -11.39
C ALA A 30 -2.48 -0.33 -12.40
N SER A 31 -1.18 -0.60 -12.36
CA SER A 31 -0.54 -1.63 -13.21
C SER A 31 -1.14 -3.02 -12.98
N ILE A 32 -1.20 -3.48 -11.73
CA ILE A 32 -1.71 -4.83 -11.43
C ILE A 32 -3.20 -4.98 -11.77
N THR A 33 -4.01 -3.93 -11.61
CA THR A 33 -5.45 -3.99 -11.94
C THR A 33 -5.67 -4.08 -13.45
N ILE A 34 -4.89 -3.34 -14.25
CA ILE A 34 -4.92 -3.45 -15.72
C ILE A 34 -4.52 -4.85 -16.16
N VAL A 35 -3.40 -5.39 -15.65
CA VAL A 35 -2.90 -6.72 -16.03
C VAL A 35 -3.85 -7.84 -15.61
N TYR A 36 -4.40 -7.77 -14.38
CA TYR A 36 -5.39 -8.72 -13.88
C TYR A 36 -6.63 -8.76 -14.77
N LYS A 37 -7.16 -7.58 -15.13
CA LYS A 37 -8.32 -7.47 -16.01
C LYS A 37 -7.99 -7.99 -17.41
N ALA A 38 -6.83 -7.66 -17.96
CA ALA A 38 -6.41 -8.05 -19.30
C ALA A 38 -6.25 -9.56 -19.45
N THR A 39 -5.73 -10.24 -18.42
CA THR A 39 -5.56 -11.71 -18.43
C THR A 39 -6.86 -12.47 -18.24
N LYS A 40 -7.85 -11.87 -17.55
CA LYS A 40 -9.16 -12.52 -17.31
C LYS A 40 -10.18 -12.33 -18.43
N VAL A 41 -9.97 -11.40 -19.36
CA VAL A 41 -10.98 -11.03 -20.36
C VAL A 41 -10.65 -11.65 -21.72
N TYR A 42 -11.57 -12.46 -22.25
CA TYR A 42 -11.42 -13.15 -23.54
C TYR A 42 -11.48 -12.19 -24.75
N ALA A 43 -12.14 -11.04 -24.62
CA ALA A 43 -12.23 -10.01 -25.67
C ALA A 43 -12.19 -8.60 -25.07
N ILE A 44 -11.15 -7.83 -25.40
CA ILE A 44 -10.92 -6.49 -24.83
C ILE A 44 -11.79 -5.47 -25.57
N ARG A 45 -12.89 -5.04 -24.96
CA ARG A 45 -13.64 -3.84 -25.39
C ARG A 45 -13.10 -2.63 -24.63
N PRO A 46 -12.40 -1.68 -25.28
CA PRO A 46 -11.59 -0.67 -24.59
C PRO A 46 -12.39 0.22 -23.63
N LEU A 47 -13.60 0.64 -24.03
CA LEU A 47 -14.48 1.49 -23.21
C LEU A 47 -15.04 0.77 -21.98
N ALA A 48 -15.51 -0.48 -22.14
CA ALA A 48 -16.02 -1.28 -21.04
C ALA A 48 -14.88 -1.72 -20.10
N PHE A 49 -13.74 -2.11 -20.68
CA PHE A 49 -12.54 -2.49 -19.96
C PHE A 49 -12.00 -1.35 -19.10
N ALA A 50 -11.91 -0.13 -19.64
CA ALA A 50 -11.47 1.04 -18.88
C ALA A 50 -12.41 1.34 -17.71
N LYS A 51 -13.73 1.32 -17.94
CA LYS A 51 -14.73 1.59 -16.89
C LYS A 51 -14.65 0.57 -15.76
N GLU A 52 -14.54 -0.70 -16.10
CA GLU A 52 -14.48 -1.76 -15.10
C GLU A 52 -13.12 -1.81 -14.39
N THR A 53 -12.02 -1.50 -15.07
CA THR A 53 -10.69 -1.38 -14.45
C THR A 53 -10.65 -0.21 -13.48
N ALA A 54 -11.23 0.93 -13.85
CA ALA A 54 -11.35 2.10 -12.97
C ALA A 54 -12.20 1.79 -11.73
N SER A 55 -13.29 1.03 -11.88
CA SER A 55 -14.12 0.57 -10.75
C SER A 55 -13.32 -0.33 -9.80
N LEU A 56 -12.55 -1.29 -10.34
CA LEU A 56 -11.73 -2.20 -9.54
C LEU A 56 -10.62 -1.45 -8.81
N PHE A 57 -9.95 -0.53 -9.49
CA PHE A 57 -8.94 0.35 -8.91
C PHE A 57 -9.53 1.19 -7.77
N GLY A 58 -10.68 1.82 -8.00
CA GLY A 58 -11.39 2.59 -6.99
C GLY A 58 -11.76 1.77 -5.75
N ALA A 59 -12.20 0.53 -5.94
CA ALA A 59 -12.52 -0.37 -4.83
C ALA A 59 -11.28 -0.71 -3.98
N ILE A 60 -10.13 -0.98 -4.61
CA ILE A 60 -8.88 -1.27 -3.91
C ILE A 60 -8.38 -0.04 -3.14
N VAL A 61 -8.43 1.13 -3.76
CA VAL A 61 -8.04 2.39 -3.11
C VAL A 61 -8.97 2.70 -1.92
N GLY A 62 -10.29 2.51 -2.09
CA GLY A 62 -11.26 2.68 -1.02
C GLY A 62 -10.99 1.73 0.16
N PHE A 63 -10.70 0.46 -0.12
CA PHE A 63 -10.32 -0.50 0.91
C PHE A 63 -9.04 -0.10 1.64
N LEU A 64 -8.01 0.34 0.91
CA LEU A 64 -6.75 0.82 1.50
C LEU A 64 -6.96 2.02 2.44
N LEU A 65 -7.84 2.95 2.09
CA LEU A 65 -8.18 4.10 2.95
C LEU A 65 -8.85 3.65 4.25
N VAL A 66 -9.83 2.74 4.15
CA VAL A 66 -10.50 2.19 5.34
C VAL A 66 -9.52 1.46 6.24
N ALA A 67 -8.67 0.61 5.66
CA ALA A 67 -7.63 -0.10 6.39
C ALA A 67 -6.66 0.87 7.09
N ALA A 68 -6.23 1.94 6.40
CA ALA A 68 -5.35 2.96 6.99
C ALA A 68 -6.02 3.69 8.17
N MET A 69 -7.30 4.07 8.05
CA MET A 69 -8.04 4.70 9.16
C MET A 69 -8.13 3.77 10.38
N VAL A 70 -8.46 2.49 10.16
CA VAL A 70 -8.53 1.49 11.23
C VAL A 70 -7.17 1.32 11.89
N LEU A 71 -6.11 1.19 11.10
CA LEU A 71 -4.75 1.01 11.62
C LEU A 71 -4.28 2.23 12.42
N CYS A 72 -4.56 3.44 11.96
CA CYS A 72 -4.28 4.67 12.70
C CYS A 72 -5.08 4.74 14.02
N GLY A 73 -6.36 4.35 14.01
CA GLY A 73 -7.18 4.29 15.22
C GLY A 73 -6.62 3.30 16.25
N ILE A 74 -6.22 2.11 15.80
CA ILE A 74 -5.56 1.11 16.65
C ILE A 74 -4.24 1.66 17.20
N ALA A 75 -3.40 2.24 16.36
CA ALA A 75 -2.11 2.80 16.78
C ALA A 75 -2.28 3.88 17.85
N TRP A 76 -3.29 4.74 17.71
CA TRP A 76 -3.62 5.77 18.69
C TRP A 76 -4.06 5.16 20.03
N LEU A 77 -4.94 4.16 20.01
CA LEU A 77 -5.40 3.45 21.21
C LEU A 77 -4.26 2.79 21.98
N PHE A 78 -3.31 2.18 21.26
CA PHE A 78 -2.12 1.57 21.88
C PHE A 78 -1.19 2.62 22.47
N ASN A 79 -1.00 3.75 21.80
CA ASN A 79 -0.16 4.84 22.30
C ASN A 79 -0.72 5.40 23.62
N GLU A 80 -2.03 5.58 23.70
CA GLU A 80 -2.72 6.07 24.90
C GLU A 80 -2.60 5.08 26.07
N LYS A 81 -2.76 3.78 25.78
CA LYS A 81 -2.54 2.71 26.77
C LYS A 81 -1.09 2.63 27.26
N MET A 82 -0.10 2.82 26.39
CA MET A 82 1.31 2.83 26.79
C MET A 82 1.67 4.06 27.63
N ALA A 83 1.09 5.22 27.33
CA ALA A 83 1.29 6.44 28.13
C ALA A 83 0.73 6.31 29.56
N LEU A 84 -0.41 5.64 29.73
CA LEU A 84 -1.04 5.42 31.04
C LEU A 84 -0.31 4.40 31.93
N LEU A 85 0.50 3.51 31.36
CA LEU A 85 1.28 2.50 32.11
C LEU A 85 2.69 3.00 32.48
N ALA A 86 3.13 4.13 31.93
CA ALA A 86 4.45 4.70 32.13
C ALA A 86 4.50 5.84 33.15
N GLY A 87 3.35 6.26 33.70
CA GLY A 87 3.22 7.23 34.80
C GLY A 87 2.74 6.56 36.07
#